data_AF-A0AAN8WN07-F1
#
_entry.id   AF-A0AAN8WN07-F1
#
_cell.length_a   1.000
_cell.length_b   1.000
_cell.length_c   1.000
_cell.angle_alpha   90.00
_cell.angle_beta   90.00
_cell.angle_gamma   90.00
#
_symmetry.space_group_name_H-M   'P 1'
#
loop_
_entity.id
_entity.type
_entity.pdbx_description
1 polymer ?
#
loop_
_entity_poly.entity_id
_entity_poly.type
_entity_poly.pdbx_seq_one_letter_code
_entity_poly.pdbx_strand_id
1 'polypeptide(L)'
;MCGQIPGSHCIPVTEIKFACGLSPESFQARYGFPKPESNDALVVCCKTGVRSKTACDLLEAKGYNRHRIYRGSFTDWEEKGGDVIKPGQPYFCDCEDEDDNTNLKNAINQNQIKDSMIPGDQRFSDTDDDDDDKENIS
;
A
#
# COMPACT_ATOMS: atom_id res chain seq x y z
N MET A 1 -0.43 -16.51 -1.07
CA MET A 1 0.54 -16.84 -0.01
C MET A 1 1.47 -15.65 0.17
N CYS A 2 1.79 -15.31 1.41
CA CYS A 2 2.85 -14.37 1.77
C CYS A 2 4.07 -15.17 2.22
N GLY A 3 5.26 -14.71 1.86
CA GLY A 3 6.51 -15.39 2.16
C GLY A 3 7.67 -14.52 1.73
N GLN A 4 8.85 -14.85 2.25
CA GLN A 4 10.07 -14.10 2.02
C GLN A 4 11.16 -15.06 1.54
N ILE A 5 11.88 -14.67 0.49
CA ILE A 5 13.05 -15.42 0.05
C ILE A 5 14.11 -15.30 1.16
N PRO A 6 14.73 -16.40 1.62
CA PRO A 6 15.77 -16.35 2.63
C PRO A 6 16.86 -15.34 2.27
N GLY A 7 17.21 -14.46 3.22
CA GLY A 7 18.20 -13.41 3.02
C GLY A 7 17.74 -12.21 2.17
N SER A 8 16.53 -12.22 1.62
CA SER A 8 15.95 -11.03 0.99
C SER A 8 15.36 -10.10 2.04
N HIS A 9 15.26 -8.80 1.74
CA HIS A 9 14.58 -7.82 2.58
C HIS A 9 13.46 -7.13 1.79
N CYS A 10 12.28 -7.00 2.40
CA CYS A 10 11.13 -6.38 1.76
C CYS A 10 11.10 -4.87 2.04
N ILE A 11 11.34 -4.07 1.00
CA ILE A 11 11.13 -2.61 1.01
C ILE A 11 9.98 -2.28 0.04
N PRO A 12 8.92 -1.57 0.48
CA PRO A 12 7.87 -1.11 -0.41
C PRO A 12 8.41 -0.15 -1.48
N VAL A 13 7.96 -0.28 -2.73
CA VAL A 13 8.43 0.56 -3.85
C VAL A 13 8.23 2.06 -3.59
N THR A 14 7.16 2.42 -2.90
CA THR A 14 6.84 3.80 -2.49
C THR A 14 7.90 4.39 -1.55
N GLU A 15 8.55 3.57 -0.74
CA GLU A 15 9.56 4.00 0.22
C GLU A 15 10.98 4.01 -0.35
N ILE A 16 11.25 3.41 -1.52
CA ILE A 16 12.61 3.30 -2.08
C ILE A 16 13.30 4.67 -2.17
N LYS A 17 12.61 5.69 -2.67
CA LYS A 17 13.17 7.05 -2.77
C LYS A 17 13.62 7.60 -1.41
N PHE A 18 12.82 7.33 -0.38
CA PHE A 18 13.08 7.74 0.99
C PHE A 18 14.21 6.93 1.60
N ALA A 19 14.14 5.60 1.51
CA ALA A 19 15.13 4.65 2.02
C ALA A 19 16.54 4.94 1.46
N CYS A 20 16.65 5.21 0.16
CA CYS A 20 17.93 5.57 -0.47
C CYS A 20 18.52 6.89 0.08
N GLY A 21 17.67 7.83 0.53
CA GLY A 21 18.09 9.13 1.07
C GLY A 21 18.44 9.14 2.56
N LEU A 22 18.15 8.06 3.29
CA LEU A 22 18.47 7.96 4.72
C LEU A 22 19.97 7.79 4.98
N SER A 23 20.43 8.21 6.16
CA SER A 23 21.74 7.80 6.67
C SER A 23 21.76 6.28 6.94
N PRO A 24 22.94 5.63 6.91
CA PRO A 24 23.04 4.19 7.17
C PRO A 24 22.43 3.76 8.52
N GLU A 25 22.62 4.57 9.56
CA GLU A 25 22.09 4.32 10.91
C GLU A 25 20.55 4.38 10.93
N SER A 26 19.96 5.44 10.37
CA SER A 26 18.51 5.58 10.29
C SER A 26 17.85 4.52 9.41
N PHE A 27 18.53 4.10 8.35
CA PHE A 27 18.08 3.01 7.49
C PHE A 27 18.04 1.70 8.27
N GLN A 28 19.11 1.36 8.99
CA GLN A 28 19.19 0.13 9.77
C GLN A 28 18.17 0.13 10.91
N ALA A 29 17.94 1.27 11.56
CA ALA A 29 16.92 1.40 12.60
C ALA A 29 15.50 1.17 12.07
N ARG A 30 15.19 1.62 10.84
CA ARG A 30 13.86 1.50 10.23
C ARG A 30 13.60 0.14 9.60
N TYR A 31 14.59 -0.40 8.88
CA TYR A 31 14.42 -1.62 8.08
C TYR A 31 15.02 -2.87 8.73
N GLY A 32 15.82 -2.71 9.79
CA GLY A 32 16.43 -3.83 10.53
C GLY A 32 17.61 -4.49 9.84
N PHE A 33 18.15 -3.90 8.77
CA PHE A 33 19.31 -4.43 8.04
C PHE A 33 20.24 -3.29 7.57
N PRO A 34 21.54 -3.56 7.36
CA PRO A 34 22.48 -2.51 6.97
C PRO A 34 22.13 -1.93 5.60
N LYS A 35 22.28 -0.61 5.46
CA LYS A 35 22.05 0.06 4.18
C LYS A 35 23.06 -0.44 3.14
N PRO A 36 22.61 -0.84 1.94
CA PRO A 36 23.53 -1.22 0.87
C PRO A 36 24.31 -0.02 0.35
N GLU A 37 25.55 -0.25 -0.10
CA GLU A 37 26.35 0.75 -0.78
C GLU A 37 25.89 0.92 -2.24
N SER A 38 26.18 2.07 -2.84
CA SER A 38 25.79 2.37 -4.23
C SER A 38 26.45 1.44 -5.27
N ASN A 39 27.58 0.84 -4.92
CA ASN A 39 28.35 -0.08 -5.77
C ASN A 39 28.09 -1.58 -5.47
N ASP A 40 27.23 -1.88 -4.51
CA ASP A 40 26.88 -3.26 -4.19
C ASP A 40 25.99 -3.87 -5.27
N ALA A 41 26.11 -5.18 -5.46
CA ALA A 41 25.25 -5.92 -6.37
C ALA A 41 23.87 -6.13 -5.74
N LEU A 42 22.86 -5.42 -6.23
CA LEU A 42 21.49 -5.56 -5.75
C LEU A 42 20.66 -6.45 -6.68
N VAL A 43 19.91 -7.38 -6.11
CA VAL A 43 18.91 -8.16 -6.84
C VAL A 43 17.52 -7.73 -6.38
N VAL A 44 16.75 -7.16 -7.31
CA VAL A 44 15.41 -6.64 -7.05
C VAL A 44 14.38 -7.63 -7.56
N CYS A 45 13.47 -8.02 -6.68
CA CYS A 45 12.35 -8.91 -6.99
C CYS A 45 11.05 -8.36 -6.36
N CYS A 46 9.91 -8.78 -6.89
CA CYS A 46 8.62 -8.54 -6.24
C CYS A 46 7.82 -9.85 -6.24
N LYS A 47 6.48 -9.77 -6.29
CA LYS A 47 5.63 -10.96 -6.44
C LYS A 47 5.69 -11.51 -7.87
N THR A 48 5.39 -10.68 -8.87
CA THR A 48 5.16 -11.06 -10.28
C THR A 48 6.09 -10.39 -11.30
N GLY A 49 7.12 -9.67 -10.83
CA GLY A 49 8.08 -8.96 -11.69
C GLY A 49 7.70 -7.52 -12.07
N VAL A 50 6.42 -7.13 -12.04
CA VAL A 50 5.95 -5.82 -12.54
C VAL A 50 6.56 -4.64 -11.77
N ARG A 51 6.51 -4.70 -10.44
CA ARG A 51 6.98 -3.61 -9.56
C ARG A 51 8.50 -3.55 -9.43
N SER A 52 9.16 -4.67 -9.74
CA SER A 52 10.63 -4.79 -9.68
C SER A 52 11.31 -3.83 -10.65
N LYS A 53 10.70 -3.58 -11.81
CA LYS A 53 11.24 -2.64 -12.80
C LYS A 53 11.25 -1.21 -12.27
N THR A 54 10.09 -0.73 -11.80
CA THR A 54 9.99 0.60 -11.19
C THR A 54 10.95 0.78 -10.03
N ALA A 55 11.13 -0.25 -9.19
CA ALA A 55 12.11 -0.22 -8.11
C ALA A 55 13.55 -0.03 -8.62
N CYS A 56 13.95 -0.73 -9.69
CA CYS A 56 15.25 -0.52 -10.33
C CYS A 56 15.39 0.90 -10.88
N ASP A 57 14.40 1.40 -11.62
CA ASP A 57 14.45 2.76 -12.19
C ASP A 57 14.65 3.82 -11.07
N LEU A 58 14.03 3.62 -9.91
CA LEU A 58 14.19 4.48 -8.74
C LEU A 58 15.57 4.36 -8.07
N LEU A 59 16.15 3.16 -8.07
CA LEU A 59 17.49 2.89 -7.54
C LEU A 59 18.57 3.51 -8.45
N GLU A 60 18.43 3.37 -9.77
CA GLU A 60 19.31 3.99 -10.76
C GLU A 60 19.33 5.51 -10.62
N ALA A 61 18.13 6.12 -10.48
CA ALA A 61 17.99 7.55 -10.23
C ALA A 61 18.65 8.04 -8.92
N LYS A 62 18.96 7.13 -7.98
CA LYS A 62 19.65 7.41 -6.72
C LYS A 62 21.14 7.02 -6.75
N GLY A 63 21.65 6.56 -7.89
CA GLY A 63 23.06 6.21 -8.09
C GLY A 63 23.41 4.75 -7.81
N TYR A 64 22.42 3.87 -7.60
CA TYR A 64 22.63 2.43 -7.47
C TYR A 64 22.66 1.78 -8.87
N ASN A 65 23.80 1.88 -9.53
CA ASN A 65 23.93 1.43 -10.93
C ASN A 65 24.06 -0.10 -11.07
N ARG A 66 24.43 -0.79 -9.99
CA ARG A 66 24.73 -2.22 -10.02
C ARG A 66 23.56 -3.07 -9.51
N HIS A 67 22.42 -2.95 -10.18
CA HIS A 67 21.22 -3.72 -9.87
C HIS A 67 20.83 -4.70 -10.98
N ARG A 68 20.14 -5.78 -10.60
CA ARG A 68 19.55 -6.76 -11.53
C ARG A 68 18.11 -7.06 -11.13
N ILE A 69 17.23 -7.16 -12.12
CA ILE A 69 15.84 -7.56 -11.90
C ILE A 69 15.74 -9.07 -12.01
N TYR A 70 15.22 -9.70 -10.96
CA TYR A 70 14.77 -11.09 -11.05
C TYR A 70 13.34 -11.13 -11.61
N ARG A 71 13.23 -11.39 -12.93
CA ARG A 71 11.97 -11.32 -13.69
C ARG A 71 10.93 -12.34 -13.21
N GLY A 72 11.38 -13.56 -12.89
CA GLY A 72 10.52 -14.61 -12.34
C GLY A 72 9.95 -14.25 -10.97
N SER A 73 10.67 -13.41 -10.21
CA SER A 73 10.21 -12.87 -8.93
C SER A 73 9.84 -14.00 -7.96
N PHE A 74 9.06 -13.70 -6.92
CA PHE A 74 8.71 -14.67 -5.89
C PHE A 74 7.95 -15.89 -6.44
N THR A 75 7.07 -15.70 -7.43
CA THR A 75 6.29 -16.80 -8.01
C THR A 75 7.18 -17.85 -8.68
N ASP A 76 8.16 -17.45 -9.50
CA ASP A 76 9.12 -18.39 -10.13
C ASP A 76 10.00 -19.10 -9.09
N TRP A 77 10.33 -18.42 -7.99
CA TRP A 77 11.08 -19.03 -6.89
C TRP A 77 10.29 -20.12 -6.19
N GLU A 78 9.01 -19.86 -5.88
CA GLU A 78 8.10 -20.86 -5.31
C GLU A 78 7.85 -22.02 -6.28
N GLU A 79 7.62 -21.74 -7.57
CA GLU A 79 7.39 -22.76 -8.60
C GLU A 79 8.59 -23.69 -8.80
N LYS A 80 9.81 -23.17 -8.59
CA LYS A 80 11.05 -23.96 -8.63
C LYS A 80 11.34 -24.73 -7.33
N GLY A 81 10.45 -24.63 -6.34
CA GLY A 81 10.64 -25.27 -5.04
C GLY A 81 11.72 -24.61 -4.19
N GLY A 82 11.98 -23.32 -4.39
CA GLY A 82 12.93 -22.57 -3.58
C GLY A 82 12.45 -22.41 -2.14
N ASP A 83 13.39 -22.30 -1.21
CA ASP A 83 13.10 -22.13 0.20
C ASP A 83 12.35 -20.81 0.45
N VAL A 84 11.27 -20.85 1.23
CA VAL A 84 10.51 -19.66 1.60
C VAL A 84 10.43 -19.57 3.11
N ILE A 85 10.91 -18.46 3.66
CA ILE A 85 10.67 -18.12 5.06
C ILE A 85 9.23 -17.63 5.15
N LYS A 86 8.39 -18.43 5.80
CA LYS A 86 7.08 -18.01 6.27
C LYS A 86 7.28 -17.50 7.69
N PRO A 87 7.33 -16.19 7.95
CA PRO A 87 7.35 -15.72 9.33
C PRO A 87 6.11 -16.32 10.00
N GLY A 88 6.31 -16.96 11.16
CA GLY A 88 5.24 -17.65 11.88
C GLY A 88 4.00 -16.78 11.96
N GLN A 89 2.88 -17.27 11.43
CA GLN A 89 1.57 -16.62 11.48
C GLN A 89 1.28 -16.13 12.91
N PRO A 90 0.73 -14.90 13.06
CA PRO A 90 -0.55 -14.59 12.47
C PRO A 90 -0.51 -13.30 11.63
N TYR A 91 -0.60 -13.45 10.32
CA TYR A 91 -1.39 -12.50 9.56
C TYR A 91 -2.84 -12.97 9.68
N PHE A 92 -3.56 -12.50 10.70
CA PHE A 92 -4.99 -12.27 10.54
C PHE A 92 -5.07 -11.17 9.47
N CYS A 93 -5.16 -11.58 8.21
CA CYS A 93 -5.96 -10.80 7.29
C CYS A 93 -7.40 -11.09 7.72
N ASP A 94 -7.93 -10.25 8.61
CA ASP A 94 -9.36 -10.03 8.65
C ASP A 94 -9.71 -9.33 7.32
N CYS A 95 -9.75 -10.09 6.23
CA CYS A 95 -10.85 -9.90 5.32
C CYS A 95 -12.06 -10.30 6.16
N GLU A 96 -12.71 -9.32 6.77
CA GLU A 96 -14.07 -9.50 7.24
C GLU A 96 -14.88 -9.90 6.01
N ASP A 97 -15.04 -11.21 5.83
CA ASP A 97 -16.18 -11.80 5.14
C ASP A 97 -17.42 -11.45 6.00
N GLU A 98 -17.82 -10.18 6.03
CA GLU A 98 -19.13 -9.77 6.55
C GLU A 98 -20.15 -9.99 5.43
N ASP A 99 -20.50 -11.26 5.24
CA ASP A 99 -21.75 -11.63 4.59
C ASP A 99 -22.34 -12.86 5.30
N ASP A 100 -22.88 -12.64 6.50
CA ASP A 100 -23.83 -13.58 7.09
C ASP A 100 -24.96 -12.84 7.82
N ASN A 101 -26.00 -12.54 7.05
CA ASN A 101 -27.31 -12.14 7.52
C ASN A 101 -27.92 -13.23 8.42
N THR A 102 -27.80 -13.08 9.75
CA THR A 102 -28.73 -13.71 10.70
C THR A 102 -29.03 -12.82 11.92
N ASN A 103 -30.00 -11.93 11.71
CA ASN A 103 -31.15 -11.68 12.58
C ASN A 103 -31.10 -12.27 14.02
N LEU A 104 -30.72 -11.46 15.02
CA LEU A 104 -31.22 -11.62 16.39
C LEU A 104 -31.82 -10.30 16.88
N LYS A 105 -33.13 -10.35 17.07
CA LYS A 105 -33.99 -9.25 17.49
C LYS A 105 -33.97 -9.07 19.02
N ASN A 106 -34.28 -7.85 19.43
CA ASN A 106 -35.23 -7.45 20.48
C ASN A 106 -34.73 -6.80 21.78
N ALA A 107 -35.45 -5.70 22.07
CA ALA A 107 -35.67 -4.98 23.33
C ALA A 107 -34.48 -4.13 23.82
N ILE A 108 -34.58 -2.80 23.88
CA ILE A 108 -35.45 -2.07 24.82
C ILE A 108 -36.01 -0.78 24.19
N ASN A 109 -37.30 -0.55 24.45
CA ASN A 109 -38.08 0.64 24.11
C ASN A 109 -38.08 1.63 25.31
N GLN A 110 -38.31 2.91 24.99
CA GLN A 110 -38.94 3.99 25.79
C GLN A 110 -38.07 5.15 26.29
N ASN A 111 -38.16 6.24 25.52
CA ASN A 111 -38.66 7.57 25.91
C ASN A 111 -37.78 8.60 26.68
N GLN A 112 -37.80 9.81 26.10
CA GLN A 112 -37.47 11.15 26.65
C GLN A 112 -35.97 11.40 26.85
N ILE A 113 -35.34 12.37 26.18
CA ILE A 113 -35.55 13.80 26.36
C ILE A 113 -35.46 14.55 25.01
N LYS A 114 -36.48 15.38 24.79
CA LYS A 114 -36.55 16.49 23.83
C LYS A 114 -36.02 17.74 24.53
N ASP A 115 -35.26 18.57 23.80
CA ASP A 115 -35.11 20.04 23.94
C ASP A 115 -33.66 20.51 23.72
N SER A 116 -33.35 20.96 22.49
CA SER A 116 -32.86 22.34 22.22
C SER A 116 -32.30 22.51 20.79
N MET A 117 -32.60 23.68 20.22
CA MET A 117 -32.38 24.20 18.86
C MET A 117 -30.89 24.42 18.45
N ILE A 118 -30.51 23.96 17.23
CA ILE A 118 -29.99 24.65 15.98
C ILE A 118 -28.93 25.81 16.11
N PRO A 119 -28.05 26.21 15.11
CA PRO A 119 -27.71 25.76 13.72
C PRO A 119 -26.20 25.68 13.32
N GLY A 120 -25.93 25.17 12.10
CA GLY A 120 -24.76 25.54 11.25
C GLY A 120 -23.89 24.33 10.89
N ASP A 121 -23.55 24.00 9.65
CA ASP A 121 -23.47 24.77 8.41
C ASP A 121 -23.59 23.81 7.20
N GLN A 122 -23.89 24.37 6.04
CA GLN A 122 -24.55 23.68 4.92
C GLN A 122 -23.66 22.85 4.00
N ARG A 123 -24.27 21.73 3.62
CA ARG A 123 -24.23 20.99 2.36
C ARG A 123 -23.73 21.81 1.16
N PHE A 124 -22.59 21.41 0.58
CA PHE A 124 -22.26 21.76 -0.80
C PHE A 124 -23.20 20.98 -1.72
N SER A 125 -24.10 21.69 -2.40
CA SER A 125 -24.95 21.16 -3.46
C SER A 125 -24.23 21.28 -4.79
N ASP A 126 -24.05 20.15 -5.47
CA ASP A 126 -23.80 20.09 -6.89
C ASP A 126 -24.96 20.79 -7.61
N THR A 127 -24.64 21.82 -8.39
CA THR A 127 -25.58 22.41 -9.35
C THR A 127 -25.32 21.77 -10.70
N ASP A 128 -26.27 20.95 -11.11
CA ASP A 128 -26.44 20.44 -12.46
C ASP A 128 -26.63 21.62 -13.46
N ASP A 129 -25.97 21.46 -14.60
CA ASP A 129 -26.19 22.21 -15.83
C ASP A 129 -27.63 21.96 -16.35
N ASP A 130 -28.37 23.04 -16.64
CA ASP A 130 -29.46 23.02 -17.62
C ASP A 130 -29.65 24.41 -18.23
N ASP A 131 -29.93 24.37 -19.53
CA ASP A 131 -29.96 25.41 -20.55
C ASP A 131 -30.82 26.66 -20.23
N ASP A 132 -30.49 27.80 -20.84
CA ASP A 132 -31.18 28.30 -22.06
C ASP A 132 -30.97 29.83 -22.26
N ASP A 133 -30.54 30.15 -23.48
CA ASP A 133 -31.08 31.20 -24.33
C ASP A 133 -30.98 32.71 -23.97
N LYS A 134 -30.27 33.41 -24.87
CA LYS A 134 -30.68 34.63 -25.61
C LYS A 134 -29.98 35.98 -25.37
N GLU A 135 -29.78 36.60 -26.54
CA GLU A 135 -29.62 38.02 -26.86
C GLU A 135 -28.25 38.64 -26.54
N ASN A 136 -27.31 38.64 -27.49
CA ASN A 136 -27.22 39.50 -28.68
C ASN A 136 -27.31 41.00 -28.34
N ILE A 137 -26.27 41.77 -28.66
CA ILE A 137 -26.31 42.84 -29.67
C ILE A 137 -24.99 43.61 -29.64
N SER A 138 -24.31 43.50 -30.79
CA SER A 138 -23.50 44.48 -31.54
C SER A 138 -22.23 45.12 -30.98
#